data_AF-A0A498EKY5-F1
#
_entry.id   AF-A0A498EKY5-F1
#
_cell.length_a   1.000
_cell.length_b   1.000
_cell.length_c   1.000
_cell.angle_alpha   90.00
_cell.angle_beta   90.00
_cell.angle_gamma   90.00
#
_symmetry.space_group_name_H-M   'P 1'
#
loop_
_entity.id
_entity.type
_entity.pdbx_description
1 polymer ?
#
loop_
_entity_poly.entity_id
_entity_poly.type
_entity_poly.pdbx_seq_one_letter_code
_entity_poly.pdbx_strand_id
1 'polypeptide(L)' 'VPSSEDFPQGLKYIFQYMDAEGDTLLRYDNSPYHLDVGRHHRHTPEGDITKLEFTGLSDLVNDFQTEVNEIYEQRTN' A
#
# COMPACT_ATOMS: atom_id res chain seq x y z
N VAL A 1 8.80 14.01 6.14
CA VAL A 1 10.06 13.33 6.49
C VAL A 1 11.15 13.90 5.58
N PRO A 2 12.42 14.06 6.01
CA PRO A 2 13.47 14.51 5.10
C PRO A 2 13.64 13.52 3.94
N SER A 3 14.08 13.99 2.77
CA SER A 3 14.38 13.10 1.66
C SER A 3 15.56 12.19 1.99
N SER A 4 15.41 10.89 1.74
CA SER A 4 16.43 9.86 1.92
C SER A 4 16.17 8.68 1.00
N GLU A 5 17.03 7.66 1.01
CA GLU A 5 16.77 6.40 0.29
C GLU A 5 15.49 5.71 0.78
N ASP A 6 15.23 5.75 2.09
CA ASP A 6 14.00 5.26 2.70
C ASP A 6 12.77 6.14 2.44
N PHE A 7 12.97 7.43 2.22
CA PHE A 7 11.89 8.36 1.95
C PHE A 7 12.21 9.15 0.69
N PRO A 8 12.08 8.52 -0.50
CA PRO A 8 12.21 9.25 -1.75
C PRO A 8 11.27 10.46 -1.74
N GLN A 9 11.80 11.63 -2.12
CA GLN A 9 11.07 12.90 -2.12
C GLN A 9 10.57 13.36 -0.73
N GLY A 10 11.04 12.74 0.36
CA GLY A 10 10.62 13.09 1.72
C GLY A 10 9.16 12.72 2.01
N LEU A 11 8.62 11.71 1.34
CA LEU A 11 7.22 11.31 1.43
C LEU A 11 6.98 10.21 2.48
N LYS A 12 5.92 10.40 3.27
CA LYS A 12 5.33 9.35 4.11
C LYS A 12 3.86 9.22 3.72
N TYR A 13 3.38 8.01 3.46
CA TYR A 13 2.03 7.77 2.95
C TYR A 13 1.40 6.52 3.54
N ILE A 14 0.06 6.51 3.52
CA ILE A 14 -0.80 5.34 3.76
C ILE A 14 -1.99 5.49 2.80
N PHE A 15 -2.21 4.49 1.95
CA PHE A 15 -3.43 4.31 1.17
C PHE A 15 -4.13 3.07 1.71
N GLN A 16 -5.41 3.17 2.02
CA GLN A 16 -6.13 2.15 2.78
C GLN A 16 -7.52 1.94 2.19
N TYR A 17 -7.83 0.70 1.85
CA TYR A 17 -9.15 0.23 1.44
C TYR A 17 -9.62 -0.82 2.46
N MET A 18 -10.84 -0.65 2.96
CA MET A 18 -11.40 -1.46 4.04
C MET A 18 -12.84 -1.83 3.72
N ASP A 19 -13.34 -2.87 4.37
CA ASP A 19 -14.77 -3.16 4.35
C ASP A 19 -15.54 -2.36 5.42
N ALA A 20 -16.84 -2.65 5.53
CA ALA A 20 -17.74 -1.97 6.46
C ALA A 20 -17.46 -2.31 7.94
N GLU A 21 -16.78 -3.42 8.21
CA GLU A 21 -16.40 -3.84 9.58
C GLU A 21 -15.05 -3.22 9.99
N GLY A 22 -14.33 -2.63 9.03
CA GLY A 22 -13.05 -1.96 9.24
C GLY A 22 -11.86 -2.87 8.97
N ASP A 23 -12.08 -4.08 8.45
CA ASP A 23 -11.01 -4.99 8.08
C ASP A 23 -10.28 -4.50 6.84
N THR A 24 -8.94 -4.63 6.86
CA THR A 24 -8.09 -4.17 5.75
C THR A 24 -8.29 -5.08 4.55
N LEU A 25 -8.68 -4.48 3.42
CA LEU A 25 -8.75 -5.19 2.14
C LEU A 25 -7.49 -4.95 1.30
N LEU A 26 -6.92 -3.75 1.42
CA LEU A 26 -5.67 -3.40 0.76
C LEU A 26 -5.04 -2.22 1.49
N ARG A 27 -3.74 -2.29 1.77
CA ARG A 27 -2.98 -1.14 2.28
C ARG A 27 -1.67 -0.98 1.56
N TYR A 28 -1.37 0.21 1.08
CA TYR A 28 -0.01 0.59 0.64
C TYR A 28 0.54 1.59 1.64
N ASP A 29 1.69 1.32 2.25
CA ASP A 29 2.34 2.29 3.14
C ASP A 29 3.86 2.19 3.14
N ASN A 30 4.48 3.15 3.81
CA ASN A 30 5.91 3.15 4.06
C ASN A 30 6.30 3.29 5.54
N SER A 31 5.52 2.69 6.42
CA SER A 31 5.76 2.68 7.87
C SER A 31 7.03 1.90 8.25
N PRO A 32 7.68 2.22 9.38
CA PRO A 32 8.94 1.59 9.76
C PRO A 32 8.78 0.23 10.46
N TYR A 33 7.60 -0.39 10.40
CA TYR A 33 7.28 -1.58 11.21
C TYR A 33 7.58 -2.92 10.50
N HIS A 34 7.87 -2.91 9.19
CA HIS A 34 8.10 -4.11 8.36
C HIS A 34 9.42 -4.01 7.55
N LEU A 35 10.52 -3.72 8.26
CA LEU A 35 11.82 -3.46 7.61
C LEU A 35 12.41 -4.70 6.89
N ASP A 36 11.99 -5.89 7.27
CA ASP A 36 12.38 -7.17 6.67
C ASP A 36 11.81 -7.37 5.25
N VAL A 37 10.64 -6.79 4.97
CA VAL A 37 10.01 -6.80 3.64
C VAL A 37 10.53 -5.64 2.79
N GLY A 38 10.77 -4.50 3.45
CA GLY A 38 11.21 -3.27 2.83
C GLY A 38 10.34 -2.10 3.25
N ARG A 39 10.87 -0.89 3.02
CA ARG A 39 10.23 0.34 3.47
C ARG A 39 8.84 0.50 2.87
N HIS A 40 8.72 0.35 1.56
CA HIS A 40 7.47 0.45 0.81
C HIS A 40 6.86 -0.94 0.70
N HIS A 41 5.62 -1.11 1.17
CA HIS A 41 5.02 -2.43 1.23
C HIS A 41 3.49 -2.38 1.15
N ARG A 42 2.93 -3.51 0.75
CA ARG A 42 1.51 -3.78 0.52
C ARG A 42 1.00 -4.79 1.54
N HIS A 43 -0.15 -4.51 2.17
CA HIS A 43 -0.90 -5.42 3.04
C HIS A 43 -2.14 -5.94 2.32
N THR A 44 -2.47 -7.20 2.54
CA THR A 44 -3.63 -7.91 1.98
C THR A 44 -4.63 -8.31 3.06
N PRO A 45 -5.86 -8.71 2.70
CA PRO A 45 -6.85 -9.22 3.67
C PRO A 45 -6.35 -10.46 4.42
N GLU A 46 -5.52 -11.29 3.77
CA GLU A 46 -4.96 -12.52 4.35
C GLU A 46 -3.84 -12.25 5.36
N GLY A 47 -3.40 -10.98 5.48
CA GLY A 47 -2.32 -10.57 6.35
C GLY A 47 -0.93 -10.67 5.71
N ASP A 48 -0.83 -11.03 4.42
CA ASP A 48 0.44 -11.02 3.71
C ASP A 48 0.95 -9.59 3.53
N ILE A 49 2.24 -9.41 3.81
CA ILE A 49 2.96 -8.15 3.64
C ILE A 49 4.03 -8.35 2.56
N THR A 50 3.90 -7.62 1.45
CA THR A 50 4.76 -7.78 0.28
C THR A 50 5.46 -6.48 -0.08
N LYS A 51 6.68 -6.58 -0.59
CA LYS A 51 7.48 -5.41 -0.98
C LYS A 51 6.82 -4.72 -2.17
N LEU A 52 6.79 -3.39 -2.13
CA LEU A 52 6.50 -2.54 -3.29
C LEU A 52 7.78 -1.85 -3.74
N GLU A 53 8.00 -1.76 -5.05
CA GLU A 53 9.02 -0.88 -5.60
C GLU A 53 8.46 0.55 -5.65
N PHE A 54 9.23 1.54 -5.19
CA PHE A 54 8.83 2.93 -5.29
C PHE A 54 9.21 3.48 -6.67
N THR A 55 8.25 3.55 -7.58
CA THR A 55 8.41 4.16 -8.91
C THR A 55 8.00 5.63 -8.95
N GLY A 56 7.16 6.06 -7.99
CA GLY A 56 6.69 7.42 -7.83
C GLY A 56 5.33 7.45 -7.13
N LEU A 57 4.95 8.58 -6.54
CA LEU A 57 3.67 8.69 -5.82
C LEU A 57 2.47 8.50 -6.76
N SER A 58 2.52 9.08 -7.96
CA SER A 58 1.44 8.96 -8.95
C SER A 58 1.24 7.52 -9.40
N ASP A 59 2.33 6.79 -9.64
CA ASP A 59 2.28 5.38 -10.02
C ASP A 59 1.68 4.53 -8.89
N LEU A 60 2.14 4.72 -7.65
CA LEU A 60 1.57 4.03 -6.49
C LEU A 60 0.08 4.30 -6.29
N VAL A 61 -0.39 5.52 -6.56
CA VAL A 61 -1.83 5.84 -6.48
C VAL A 61 -2.61 5.12 -7.58
N ASN A 62 -2.09 5.09 -8.80
CA ASN A 62 -2.72 4.39 -9.92
C ASN A 62 -2.79 2.87 -9.66
N ASP A 63 -1.69 2.27 -9.19
CA ASP A 63 -1.65 0.84 -8.84
C ASP A 63 -2.64 0.52 -7.72
N PHE A 64 -2.66 1.34 -6.66
CA PHE A 64 -3.61 1.17 -5.56
C PHE A 64 -5.07 1.25 -6.04
N GLN A 65 -5.41 2.24 -6.88
CA GLN A 65 -6.77 2.36 -7.42
C GLN A 65 -7.15 1.19 -8.33
N THR A 66 -6.20 0.69 -9.11
CA THR A 66 -6.41 -0.49 -9.97
C THR A 66 -6.79 -1.70 -9.12
N GLU A 67 -5.99 -2.00 -8.09
CA GLU A 67 -6.27 -3.13 -7.21
C GLU A 67 -7.55 -2.96 -6.38
N VAL A 68 -7.89 -1.73 -5.95
CA VAL A 68 -9.18 -1.45 -5.31
C VAL A 68 -10.34 -1.88 -6.21
N ASN A 69 -10.29 -1.55 -7.49
CA ASN A 69 -11.33 -1.92 -8.45
C ASN A 69 -11.36 -3.44 -8.66
N GLU A 70 -10.20 -4.09 -8.82
CA GLU A 70 -10.11 -5.55 -8.98
C GLU A 70 -10.68 -6.29 -7.77
N ILE A 71 -10.32 -5.86 -6.55
CA ILE A 71 -10.85 -6.44 -5.30
C ILE A 71 -12.37 -6.20 -5.21
N TYR A 72 -12.83 -5.00 -5.55
CA TYR A 72 -14.26 -4.70 -5.55
C TYR A 72 -15.02 -5.62 -6.51
N GLU A 73 -14.57 -5.74 -7.76
CA GLU A 73 -15.17 -6.60 -8.77
C GLU A 73 -15.19 -8.07 -8.33
N GLN A 74 -14.12 -8.57 -7.70
CA GLN A 74 -14.06 -9.95 -7.18
C GLN A 74 -15.06 -10.19 -6.04
N ARG A 75 -15.40 -9.17 -5.25
CA ARG A 75 -16.33 -9.29 -4.11
C ARG A 75 -17.79 -9.09 -4.50
N THR A 76 -18.07 -8.45 -5.63
CA THR A 76 -19.43 -8.12 -6.08
C THR A 76 -19.94 -8.96 -7.25
N ASN A 77 -19.11 -9.83 -7.83
CA ASN A 77 -19.51 -10.85 -8.79
C ASN A 77 -19.90 -12.16 -8.08
#